data_AF-A0A0N4XJR7-F1
#
_entry.id   AF-A0A0N4XJR7-F1
#
_cell.length_a   1.000
_cell.length_b   1.000
_cell.length_c   1.000
_cell.angle_alpha   90.00
_cell.angle_beta   90.00
_cell.angle_gamma   90.00
#
_symmetry.space_group_name_H-M   'P 1'
#
loop_
_entity.id
_entity.type
_entity.pdbx_description
1 polymer ?
#
loop_
_entity_poly.entity_id
_entity_poly.type
_entity_poly.pdbx_seq_one_letter_code
_entity_poly.pdbx_strand_id
1 'polypeptide(L)'
;MDNSEHIGYGVALICLSLFFLTIYIPILLIFFLDKEFRRSAAYIIMTNIGVTDTLQLIIHLYSGVLVMGDVNVSSGYNKKKFRNEEDVKTAVNTFFETKPASFYRDGIFDLPNRWRKVIQSDGEYVID
;
A
#
# COMPACT_ATOMS: atom_id res chain seq x y z
N MET A 1 4.79 -11.11 -21.46
CA MET A 1 6.09 -11.23 -20.78
C MET A 1 6.38 -12.70 -20.61
N ASP A 2 7.62 -13.09 -20.88
CA ASP A 2 8.10 -14.46 -20.63
C ASP A 2 8.26 -14.67 -19.11
N ASN A 3 8.07 -15.90 -18.64
CA ASN A 3 8.15 -16.22 -17.20
C ASN A 3 9.53 -15.85 -16.62
N SER A 4 10.57 -15.93 -17.44
CA SER A 4 11.94 -15.52 -17.13
C SER A 4 12.04 -14.02 -16.78
N GLU A 5 11.24 -13.18 -17.44
CA GLU A 5 11.25 -11.73 -17.22
C GLU A 5 10.58 -11.37 -15.90
N HIS A 6 9.44 -11.99 -15.57
CA HIS A 6 8.74 -11.78 -14.30
C HIS A 6 9.62 -12.09 -13.10
N ILE A 7 10.35 -13.21 -13.15
CA ILE A 7 11.30 -13.61 -12.12
C ILE A 7 12.45 -12.59 -12.03
N GLY A 8 12.97 -12.12 -13.17
CA GLY A 8 14.01 -11.11 -13.21
C GLY A 8 13.61 -9.80 -12.51
N TYR A 9 12.40 -9.29 -12.79
CA TYR A 9 11.88 -8.09 -12.13
C TYR A 9 11.67 -8.31 -10.62
N GLY A 10 11.14 -9.47 -10.21
CA GLY A 10 10.95 -9.79 -8.80
C GLY A 10 12.28 -9.84 -8.04
N VAL A 11 13.30 -10.49 -8.61
CA VAL A 11 14.65 -10.55 -8.02
C VAL A 11 15.28 -9.16 -7.93
N ALA A 12 15.17 -8.33 -8.97
CA ALA A 12 15.71 -6.97 -8.97
C ALA A 12 15.06 -6.09 -7.87
N LEU A 13 13.74 -6.17 -7.71
CA LEU A 13 13.00 -5.47 -6.66
C LEU A 13 13.44 -5.89 -5.26
N ILE A 14 13.59 -7.20 -5.02
CA ILE A 14 14.05 -7.75 -3.74
C ILE A 14 15.48 -7.26 -3.45
N CYS A 15 16.40 -7.43 -4.38
CA CYS A 15 17.80 -7.02 -4.20
C CYS A 15 17.94 -5.52 -3.91
N LEU A 16 17.23 -4.68 -4.65
CA LEU A 16 17.26 -3.22 -4.44
C LEU A 16 16.67 -2.85 -3.08
N SER A 17 15.55 -3.48 -2.68
CA SER A 17 14.92 -3.22 -1.38
C SER A 17 15.81 -3.61 -0.19
N LEU A 18 16.49 -4.76 -0.27
CA LEU A 18 17.42 -5.22 0.78
C LEU A 18 18.65 -4.32 0.90
N PHE A 19 19.17 -3.83 -0.24
CA PHE A 19 20.28 -2.88 -0.25
C PHE A 19 19.92 -1.58 0.48
N PHE A 20 18.77 -0.97 0.16
CA PHE A 20 18.32 0.24 0.83
C PHE A 20 17.97 0.00 2.31
N LEU A 21 17.35 -1.13 2.66
CA LEU A 21 17.05 -1.47 4.04
C LEU A 21 18.31 -1.55 4.90
N THR A 22 19.39 -2.14 4.35
CA THR A 22 20.70 -2.21 5.02
C THR A 22 21.28 -0.83 5.32
N ILE A 23 21.13 0.12 4.38
CA ILE A 23 21.56 1.52 4.55
C ILE A 23 20.71 2.25 5.60
N TYR A 24 19.42 1.90 5.72
CA TYR A 24 18.51 2.52 6.68
C TYR A 24 18.68 2.06 8.12
N ILE A 25 19.19 0.84 8.38
CA ILE A 25 19.40 0.31 9.74
C ILE A 25 20.14 1.29 10.66
N PRO A 26 21.32 1.83 10.32
CA PRO A 26 22.02 2.78 11.20
C PRO A 26 21.23 4.08 11.44
N ILE A 27 20.49 4.56 10.44
CA ILE A 27 19.64 5.74 10.56
C ILE A 27 18.50 5.48 11.56
N LEU A 28 17.82 4.33 11.42
CA LEU A 28 16.77 3.90 12.36
C LEU A 28 17.31 3.74 13.78
N LEU A 29 18.51 3.18 13.95
CA LEU A 29 19.14 3.07 15.27
C LEU A 29 19.37 4.44 15.92
N ILE A 30 19.84 5.42 15.15
CA ILE A 30 20.00 6.81 15.64
C ILE A 30 18.64 7.39 16.05
N PHE A 31 17.60 7.19 15.23
CA PHE A 31 16.25 7.64 15.54
C PHE A 31 15.67 7.06 16.84
N PHE A 32 15.91 5.79 17.13
CA PHE A 32 15.29 5.14 18.29
C PHE A 32 16.15 5.20 19.56
N LEU A 33 17.48 5.28 19.44
CA LEU A 33 18.40 5.23 20.58
C LEU A 33 18.84 6.61 21.08
N ASP A 34 18.93 7.62 20.22
CA ASP A 34 19.41 8.94 20.63
C ASP A 34 18.32 9.74 21.35
N LYS A 35 18.46 9.85 22.67
CA LYS A 35 17.50 10.56 23.54
C LYS A 35 17.48 12.07 23.29
N GLU A 36 18.60 12.65 22.87
CA GLU A 36 18.74 14.09 22.63
C GLU A 36 18.09 14.48 21.30
N PHE A 37 18.27 13.65 20.28
CA PHE A 37 17.63 13.81 18.97
C PHE A 37 16.10 13.76 19.04
N ARG A 38 15.54 12.89 19.89
CA ARG A 38 14.07 12.76 20.11
C ARG A 38 13.38 14.02 20.63
N ARG A 39 14.13 14.97 21.19
CA ARG A 39 13.58 16.21 21.75
C ARG A 39 13.34 17.29 20.68
N SER A 40 13.86 17.11 19.47
CA SER A 40 13.70 18.06 18.36
C SER A 40 12.34 17.94 17.69
N ALA A 41 11.73 19.05 17.28
CA ALA A 41 10.49 19.01 16.47
C ALA A 41 10.72 18.34 15.10
N ALA A 42 11.92 18.45 14.54
CA ALA A 42 12.30 17.79 13.29
C ALA A 42 12.27 16.27 13.40
N TYR A 43 12.47 15.72 14.61
CA TYR A 43 12.42 14.29 14.89
C TYR A 43 11.08 13.68 14.47
N ILE A 44 9.96 14.31 14.82
CA ILE A 44 8.61 13.77 14.58
C ILE A 44 8.35 13.60 13.09
N ILE A 45 8.70 14.61 12.29
CA ILE A 45 8.53 14.57 10.83
C ILE A 45 9.48 13.54 10.22
N MET A 46 10.74 13.55 10.66
CA MET A 46 11.77 12.68 10.10
C MET A 46 11.54 11.20 10.48
N THR A 47 10.99 10.89 11.65
CA THR A 47 10.58 9.54 12.04
C THR A 47 9.38 9.06 11.23
N ASN A 48 8.37 9.91 10.98
CA ASN A 48 7.26 9.52 10.11
C ASN A 48 7.75 9.18 8.71
N ILE A 49 8.57 10.04 8.10
CA ILE A 49 9.14 9.79 6.76
C ILE A 49 10.01 8.51 6.76
N GLY A 50 10.91 8.37 7.74
CA GLY A 50 11.78 7.19 7.81
C GLY A 50 11.01 5.88 8.04
N VAL A 51 9.96 5.91 8.85
CA VAL A 51 9.08 4.74 9.05
C VAL A 51 8.28 4.43 7.80
N THR A 52 7.72 5.44 7.10
CA THR A 52 7.00 5.21 5.84
C THR A 52 7.89 4.67 4.74
N ASP A 53 9.14 5.14 4.63
CA ASP A 53 10.11 4.64 3.66
C ASP A 53 10.48 3.18 3.95
N THR A 54 10.66 2.83 5.24
CA THR A 54 10.94 1.44 5.65
C THR A 54 9.75 0.52 5.38
N LEU A 55 8.53 0.99 5.65
CA LEU A 55 7.30 0.27 5.29
C LEU A 55 7.21 0.05 3.77
N GLN A 56 7.56 1.05 2.98
CA GLN A 56 7.56 0.93 1.52
C GLN A 56 8.60 -0.09 1.03
N LEU A 57 9.79 -0.14 1.63
CA LEU A 57 10.79 -1.18 1.33
C LEU A 57 10.29 -2.60 1.66
N ILE A 58 9.56 -2.77 2.77
CA ILE A 58 8.94 -4.05 3.15
C ILE A 58 7.83 -4.44 2.17
N ILE A 59 7.01 -3.49 1.72
CA ILE A 59 5.98 -3.72 0.71
C ILE A 59 6.62 -4.15 -0.61
N HIS A 60 7.72 -3.51 -1.03
CA HIS A 60 8.44 -3.91 -2.25
C HIS A 60 9.02 -5.32 -2.13
N LEU A 61 9.59 -5.67 -0.97
CA LEU A 61 10.10 -7.01 -0.70
C LEU A 61 8.99 -8.07 -0.83
N TYR A 62 7.83 -7.83 -0.21
CA TYR A 62 6.67 -8.71 -0.31
C TYR A 62 6.14 -8.81 -1.75
N SER A 63 6.03 -7.67 -2.45
CA SER A 63 5.57 -7.64 -3.85
C SER A 63 6.52 -8.40 -4.79
N GLY A 64 7.83 -8.32 -4.57
CA GLY A 64 8.81 -9.07 -5.35
C GLY A 64 8.63 -10.58 -5.20
N VAL A 65 8.35 -11.06 -3.98
CA VAL A 65 8.05 -12.47 -3.71
C VAL A 65 6.74 -12.90 -4.40
N LEU A 66 5.70 -12.06 -4.35
CA LEU A 66 4.43 -12.35 -5.02
C LEU A 66 4.57 -12.43 -6.54
N VAL A 67 5.36 -11.53 -7.14
CA VAL A 67 5.66 -11.52 -8.58
C VAL A 67 6.43 -12.77 -8.99
N MET A 68 7.37 -13.24 -8.16
CA MET A 68 8.10 -14.50 -8.40
C MET A 68 7.21 -15.73 -8.22
N GLY A 69 6.24 -15.69 -7.31
CA GLY A 69 5.33 -16.79 -7.03
C GLY A 69 4.12 -16.88 -7.96
N ASP A 70 3.99 -15.97 -8.94
CA ASP A 70 2.83 -15.81 -9.83
C ASP A 70 1.48 -15.90 -9.07
N VAL A 71 1.43 -15.28 -7.88
CA VAL A 71 0.27 -15.40 -6.99
C VAL A 71 -0.87 -14.54 -7.54
N ASN A 72 -1.87 -15.20 -8.11
CA ASN A 72 -3.05 -14.54 -8.64
C ASN A 72 -4.04 -14.18 -7.51
N VAL A 73 -4.18 -12.88 -7.22
CA VAL A 73 -5.10 -12.27 -6.22
C VAL A 73 -6.60 -12.51 -6.52
N SER A 74 -6.94 -13.23 -7.59
CA SER A 74 -8.34 -13.48 -7.98
C SER A 74 -9.14 -14.44 -7.09
N SER A 75 -8.62 -14.95 -5.97
CA SER A 75 -9.30 -16.01 -5.20
C SER A 75 -10.57 -15.58 -4.42
N GLY A 76 -10.96 -14.29 -4.40
CA GLY A 76 -12.07 -13.82 -3.57
C GLY A 76 -13.12 -12.89 -4.20
N TYR A 77 -12.96 -12.46 -5.46
CA TYR A 77 -13.91 -11.53 -6.09
C TYR A 77 -14.71 -12.23 -7.18
N ASN A 78 -16.04 -12.00 -7.22
CA ASN A 78 -16.92 -12.44 -8.31
C ASN A 78 -16.31 -12.01 -9.66
N LYS A 79 -15.74 -12.98 -10.39
CA LYS A 79 -14.75 -12.76 -11.45
C LYS A 79 -15.39 -12.22 -12.71
N LYS A 80 -15.37 -10.89 -12.90
CA LYS A 80 -15.23 -10.37 -14.25
C LYS A 80 -13.82 -10.75 -14.71
N LYS A 81 -13.72 -11.76 -15.58
CA LYS A 81 -12.42 -12.20 -16.12
C LYS A 81 -11.97 -11.18 -17.16
N PHE A 82 -10.88 -10.49 -16.88
CA PHE A 82 -10.19 -9.62 -17.83
C PHE A 82 -9.15 -10.44 -18.58
N ARG A 83 -9.04 -10.28 -19.91
CA ARG A 83 -8.17 -11.10 -20.75
C ARG A 83 -6.78 -10.49 -20.90
N ASN A 84 -6.67 -9.18 -20.72
CA ASN A 84 -5.42 -8.42 -20.79
C ASN A 84 -5.51 -7.15 -19.92
N GLU A 85 -4.38 -6.45 -19.79
CA GLU A 85 -4.28 -5.19 -19.03
C GLU A 85 -5.24 -4.11 -19.56
N GLU A 86 -5.49 -4.09 -20.86
CA GLU A 86 -6.30 -3.06 -21.49
C GLU A 86 -7.78 -3.23 -21.18
N ASP A 87 -8.25 -4.47 -21.06
CA ASP A 87 -9.59 -4.76 -20.56
C ASP A 87 -9.77 -4.23 -19.13
N VAL A 88 -8.73 -4.29 -18.29
CA VAL A 88 -8.75 -3.74 -16.93
C VAL A 88 -8.78 -2.22 -16.98
N LYS A 89 -7.88 -1.57 -17.76
CA LYS A 89 -7.86 -0.10 -17.89
C LYS A 89 -9.19 0.43 -18.40
N THR A 90 -9.76 -0.18 -19.44
CA THR A 90 -11.07 0.20 -19.97
C THR A 90 -12.15 0.02 -18.92
N ALA A 91 -12.19 -1.11 -18.22
CA ALA A 91 -13.22 -1.35 -17.20
C ALA A 91 -13.13 -0.36 -16.03
N VAL A 92 -11.92 -0.01 -15.58
CA VAL A 92 -11.69 0.98 -14.52
C VAL A 92 -12.12 2.37 -14.99
N ASN A 93 -11.69 2.80 -16.18
CA ASN A 93 -12.07 4.10 -16.73
C ASN A 93 -13.59 4.20 -16.90
N THR A 94 -14.22 3.20 -17.53
CA THR A 94 -15.68 3.15 -17.69
C THR A 94 -16.39 3.16 -16.34
N PHE A 95 -15.87 2.46 -15.33
CA PHE A 95 -16.48 2.46 -14.00
C PHE A 95 -16.57 3.87 -13.42
N PHE A 96 -15.49 4.65 -13.48
CA PHE A 96 -15.46 6.01 -12.92
C PHE A 96 -16.21 7.02 -13.79
N GLU A 97 -16.11 6.92 -15.12
CA GLU A 97 -16.81 7.80 -16.07
C GLU A 97 -18.33 7.64 -16.00
N THR A 98 -18.82 6.43 -15.72
CA THR A 98 -20.25 6.15 -15.61
C THR A 98 -20.85 6.58 -14.27
N LYS A 99 -20.05 6.99 -13.28
CA LYS A 99 -20.58 7.44 -11.99
C LYS A 99 -21.09 8.89 -12.08
N PRO A 100 -22.33 9.16 -11.61
CA PRO A 100 -22.81 10.53 -11.51
C PRO A 100 -22.02 11.29 -10.44
N ALA A 101 -21.97 12.62 -10.53
CA ALA A 101 -21.29 13.47 -9.53
C ALA A 101 -21.81 13.25 -8.10
N SER A 102 -23.08 12.85 -7.94
CA SER A 102 -23.67 12.49 -6.65
C SER A 102 -22.97 11.31 -5.99
N PHE A 103 -22.50 10.31 -6.76
CA PHE A 103 -21.79 9.16 -6.22
C PHE A 103 -20.58 9.56 -5.35
N TYR A 104 -19.76 10.50 -5.85
CA TYR A 104 -18.60 11.00 -5.12
C TYR A 104 -19.00 11.94 -3.98
N ARG A 105 -19.95 12.84 -4.25
CA ARG A 105 -20.50 13.79 -3.27
C ARG A 105 -21.04 13.06 -2.05
N ASP A 106 -21.90 12.08 -2.27
CA ASP A 106 -22.61 11.33 -1.23
C ASP A 106 -21.62 10.46 -0.46
N GLY A 107 -20.65 9.85 -1.15
CA GLY A 107 -19.55 9.12 -0.50
C GLY A 107 -18.71 9.99 0.45
N ILE A 108 -18.42 11.24 0.07
CA ILE A 108 -17.71 12.19 0.95
C ILE A 108 -18.59 12.62 2.12
N PHE A 109 -19.86 12.97 1.86
CA PHE A 109 -20.78 13.40 2.90
C PHE A 109 -21.18 12.29 3.89
N ASP A 110 -20.96 11.02 3.55
CA ASP A 110 -21.18 9.91 4.46
C ASP A 110 -20.01 9.68 5.44
N LEU A 111 -18.83 10.28 5.21
CA LEU A 111 -17.67 10.12 6.10
C LEU A 111 -17.97 10.42 7.58
N PRO A 112 -18.67 11.52 7.95
CA PRO A 112 -19.04 11.78 9.34
C PRO A 112 -19.90 10.67 9.97
N ASN A 113 -20.80 10.06 9.20
CA ASN A 113 -21.60 8.93 9.68
C ASN A 113 -20.73 7.70 9.95
N ARG A 114 -19.77 7.43 9.06
CA ARG A 114 -18.82 6.32 9.21
C ARG A 114 -17.90 6.52 10.41
N TRP A 115 -17.37 7.73 10.63
CA TRP A 115 -16.58 8.05 11.81
C TRP A 115 -17.37 7.89 13.11
N ARG A 116 -18.63 8.36 13.12
CA ARG A 116 -19.51 8.14 14.26
C ARG A 116 -19.71 6.66 14.55
N LYS A 117 -19.88 5.82 13.53
CA LYS A 117 -19.97 4.36 13.71
C LYS A 117 -18.72 3.78 14.34
N VAL A 118 -17.52 4.18 13.90
CA VAL A 118 -16.24 3.74 14.47
C VAL A 118 -16.13 4.09 15.95
N ILE A 119 -16.54 5.30 16.35
CA ILE A 119 -16.54 5.71 17.76
C ILE A 119 -17.55 4.87 18.56
N GLN A 120 -18.74 4.63 18.00
CA GLN A 120 -19.78 3.84 18.64
C GLN A 120 -19.42 2.35 18.76
N SER A 121 -18.60 1.83 17.85
CA SER A 121 -18.11 0.45 17.89
C SER A 121 -16.77 0.28 18.61
N ASP A 122 -16.24 1.33 19.25
CA ASP A 122 -14.92 1.32 19.89
C ASP A 122 -13.79 0.81 18.96
N GLY A 123 -13.87 1.16 17.68
CA GLY A 123 -12.91 0.72 16.67
C GLY A 123 -13.17 -0.66 16.08
N GLU A 124 -14.12 -1.43 16.58
CA GLU A 124 -14.51 -2.72 15.98
C GLU A 124 -15.16 -2.52 14.61
N TYR A 125 -14.93 -3.50 13.73
CA TYR A 125 -15.56 -3.50 12.42
C TYR A 125 -17.07 -3.69 12.56
N VAL A 126 -17.84 -2.84 11.87
CA VAL A 126 -19.28 -3.04 11.72
C VAL A 126 -19.47 -4.12 10.67
N ILE A 127 -19.66 -5.36 11.11
CA ILE A 127 -20.00 -6.50 10.27
C ILE A 127 -21.53 -6.55 10.20
N ASP A 128 -22.07 -6.46 8.99
CA ASP A 128 -23.50 -6.69 8.68
C ASP A 128 -23.70 -8.17 8.29
#